data_AF-A0A6P8K787-F1
#
_entry.id   AF-A0A6P8K787-F1
#
_cell.length_a   1.000
_cell.length_b   1.000
_cell.length_c   1.000
_cell.angle_alpha   90.00
_cell.angle_beta   90.00
_cell.angle_gamma   90.00
#
_symmetry.space_group_name_H-M   'P 1'
#
loop_
_entity.id
_entity.type
_entity.pdbx_description
1 polymer ?
#
loop_
_entity_poly.entity_id
_entity_poly.type
_entity_poly.pdbx_seq_one_letter_code
_entity_poly.pdbx_strand_id
1 'polypeptide(L)'
;MAEYGREPCPFRIVEDCGGAFAMGALGGGAFQAIKGFRNAPSGLRYRLSGGLAAVRARSGLVGGNFAVWGATFSAIDCSLVYFRKKEDPWNAIISGATTGGILAARTEYLLFGSLLEVV
;
A
#
# COMPACT_ATOMS: atom_id res chain seq x y z
N MET A 1 -25.39 8.40 23.11
CA MET A 1 -25.89 8.01 21.79
C MET A 1 -25.30 8.91 20.71
N ALA A 2 -24.08 8.57 20.30
CA ALA A 2 -23.48 8.89 19.01
C ALA A 2 -22.55 7.71 18.70
N GLU A 3 -23.15 6.51 18.59
CA GLU A 3 -22.50 5.31 18.04
C GLU A 3 -22.41 5.52 16.51
N TYR A 4 -21.61 6.50 16.12
CA TYR A 4 -21.48 7.06 14.77
C TYR A 4 -19.99 7.25 14.45
N GLY A 5 -19.16 6.25 14.82
CA GLY A 5 -17.70 6.34 14.72
C GLY A 5 -17.04 5.23 13.90
N ARG A 6 -17.79 4.25 13.37
CA ARG A 6 -17.24 3.17 12.54
C ARG A 6 -18.11 2.98 11.31
N GLU A 7 -17.56 3.31 10.16
CA GLU A 7 -18.23 3.06 8.88
C GLU A 7 -18.46 1.55 8.69
N PRO A 8 -19.59 1.12 8.11
CA PRO A 8 -19.89 -0.29 7.94
C PRO A 8 -18.82 -0.98 7.09
N CYS A 9 -18.64 -2.28 7.30
CA CYS A 9 -17.52 -3.07 6.78
C CYS A 9 -17.36 -3.13 5.24
N PRO A 10 -18.27 -2.66 4.37
CA PRO A 10 -17.88 -2.43 2.98
C PRO A 10 -17.26 -1.04 2.75
N PHE A 11 -17.69 -0.01 3.47
CA PHE A 11 -17.24 1.37 3.25
C PHE A 11 -15.80 1.58 3.74
N ARG A 12 -15.50 1.11 4.95
CA ARG A 12 -14.16 1.21 5.54
C ARG A 12 -13.07 0.54 4.69
N ILE A 13 -13.37 -0.62 4.10
CA ILE A 13 -12.41 -1.32 3.23
C ILE A 13 -12.11 -0.48 1.97
N VAL A 14 -13.13 0.17 1.41
CA VAL A 14 -12.97 1.02 0.22
C VAL A 14 -12.17 2.28 0.56
N GLU A 15 -12.43 2.91 1.70
CA GLU A 15 -11.66 4.06 2.17
C GLU A 15 -10.20 3.71 2.46
N ASP A 16 -9.95 2.62 3.19
CA ASP A 16 -8.58 2.17 3.50
C ASP A 16 -7.82 1.75 2.24
N CYS A 17 -8.49 1.10 1.28
CA CYS A 17 -7.92 0.74 -0.02
C CYS A 17 -7.55 2.00 -0.83
N GLY A 18 -8.47 2.97 -0.90
CA GLY A 18 -8.27 4.23 -1.63
C GLY A 18 -7.18 5.10 -1.00
N GLY A 19 -7.18 5.21 0.33
CA GLY A 19 -6.16 5.93 1.09
C GLY A 19 -4.77 5.30 0.93
N ALA A 20 -4.67 3.97 1.04
CA ALA A 20 -3.43 3.25 0.82
C ALA A 20 -2.95 3.35 -0.63
N PHE A 21 -3.86 3.30 -1.61
CA PHE A 21 -3.52 3.52 -3.02
C PHE A 21 -2.92 4.91 -3.24
N ALA A 22 -3.57 5.96 -2.72
CA ALA A 22 -3.10 7.33 -2.86
C ALA A 22 -1.71 7.51 -2.21
N MET A 23 -1.52 7.00 -1.00
CA MET A 23 -0.22 7.04 -0.32
C MET A 23 0.86 6.29 -1.11
N GLY A 24 0.56 5.08 -1.62
CA GLY A 24 1.49 4.28 -2.41
C GLY A 24 1.81 4.88 -3.77
N ALA A 25 0.83 5.45 -4.46
CA ALA A 25 1.00 6.07 -5.77
C ALA A 25 1.79 7.39 -5.69
N LEU A 26 1.50 8.23 -4.68
CA LEU A 26 2.20 9.49 -4.47
C LEU A 26 3.61 9.26 -3.91
N GLY A 27 3.74 8.45 -2.86
CA GLY A 27 5.03 8.14 -2.24
C GLY A 27 5.94 7.33 -3.16
N GLY A 28 5.41 6.27 -3.78
CA GLY A 28 6.13 5.45 -4.76
C GLY A 28 6.47 6.24 -6.02
N GLY A 29 5.57 7.10 -6.50
CA GLY A 29 5.82 7.99 -7.62
C GLY A 29 6.94 8.99 -7.33
N ALA A 30 6.93 9.66 -6.18
CA ALA A 30 7.99 10.58 -5.80
C ALA A 30 9.36 9.89 -5.69
N PHE A 31 9.40 8.69 -5.10
CA PHE A 31 10.62 7.91 -4.97
C PHE A 31 11.17 7.47 -6.33
N GLN A 32 10.30 6.95 -7.22
CA GLN A 32 10.71 6.55 -8.57
C GLN A 32 11.08 7.72 -9.46
N ALA A 33 10.50 8.89 -9.25
CA ALA A 33 10.94 10.12 -9.91
C ALA A 33 12.40 10.37 -9.56
N ILE A 34 12.74 10.47 -8.27
CA ILE A 34 14.10 10.75 -7.79
C ILE A 34 15.09 9.70 -8.31
N LYS A 35 14.73 8.42 -8.23
CA LYS A 35 15.56 7.33 -8.75
C LYS A 35 15.75 7.42 -10.28
N GLY A 36 14.68 7.70 -11.02
CA GLY A 36 14.71 7.89 -12.47
C GLY A 36 15.55 9.10 -12.89
N PHE A 37 15.52 10.20 -12.13
CA PHE A 37 16.37 11.38 -12.35
C PHE A 37 17.86 11.09 -12.10
N ARG A 38 18.17 10.22 -11.13
CA ARG A 38 19.55 9.83 -10.80
C ARG A 38 20.12 8.81 -11.78
N ASN A 39 19.31 7.89 -12.30
CA ASN A 39 19.75 6.80 -13.19
C ASN A 39 19.75 7.16 -14.69
N ALA A 40 19.15 8.30 -15.09
CA ALA A 40 19.09 8.71 -16.49
C ALA A 40 20.39 9.39 -16.99
N PRO A 41 20.73 9.24 -18.30
CA PRO A 41 21.93 9.82 -18.92
C PRO A 41 21.95 11.35 -18.86
N SER A 42 23.15 11.94 -19.01
CA SER A 42 23.40 13.38 -18.89
C SER A 42 22.61 14.21 -19.92
N GLY A 43 21.67 15.02 -19.41
CA GLY A 43 20.89 15.99 -20.15
C GLY A 43 19.56 16.27 -19.47
N LEU A 44 19.25 17.54 -19.15
CA LEU A 44 18.08 17.90 -18.34
C LEU A 44 16.76 17.36 -18.94
N ARG A 45 16.64 17.39 -20.27
CA ARG A 45 15.49 16.84 -21.03
C ARG A 45 15.37 15.32 -20.89
N TYR A 46 16.48 14.59 -21.01
CA TYR A 46 16.51 13.14 -20.89
C TYR A 46 16.26 12.68 -19.45
N ARG A 47 16.78 13.41 -18.45
CA ARG A 47 16.52 13.14 -17.03
C ARG A 47 15.07 13.37 -16.64
N LEU A 48 14.45 14.47 -17.11
CA LEU A 48 13.02 14.72 -16.93
C LEU A 48 12.17 13.64 -17.60
N SER A 49 12.49 13.26 -18.84
CA SER A 49 11.75 12.21 -19.55
C SER A 49 11.89 10.82 -18.90
N GLY A 50 13.08 10.47 -18.42
CA GLY A 50 13.35 9.19 -17.75
C GLY A 50 12.70 9.12 -16.37
N GLY A 51 12.71 10.22 -15.62
CA GLY A 51 11.96 10.36 -14.37
C GLY A 51 10.46 10.17 -14.59
N LEU A 52 9.86 10.90 -15.53
CA LEU A 52 8.43 10.78 -15.86
C LEU A 52 8.03 9.39 -16.35
N ALA A 53 8.85 8.76 -17.19
CA ALA A 53 8.62 7.40 -17.67
C ALA A 53 8.67 6.39 -16.51
N ALA A 54 9.64 6.53 -15.60
CA ALA A 54 9.75 5.67 -14.41
C ALA A 54 8.57 5.83 -13.46
N VAL A 55 8.11 7.07 -13.22
CA VAL A 55 6.91 7.33 -12.42
C VAL A 55 5.70 6.66 -13.06
N ARG A 56 5.45 6.90 -14.35
CA ARG A 56 4.26 6.38 -15.04
C ARG A 56 4.22 4.86 -15.08
N ALA A 57 5.38 4.21 -15.21
CA ALA A 57 5.47 2.76 -15.26
C ALA A 57 5.27 2.08 -13.90
N ARG A 58 5.66 2.73 -12.79
CA ARG A 58 5.78 2.08 -11.47
C ARG A 58 4.83 2.63 -10.42
N SER A 59 4.36 3.88 -10.51
CA SER A 59 3.52 4.51 -9.47
C SER A 59 2.20 3.76 -9.24
N GLY A 60 1.55 3.32 -10.31
CA GLY A 60 0.31 2.53 -10.24
C GLY A 60 0.53 1.12 -9.67
N LEU A 61 1.69 0.50 -9.95
CA LEU A 61 2.04 -0.81 -9.39
C LEU A 61 2.30 -0.73 -7.88
N VAL A 62 3.05 0.29 -7.45
CA VAL A 62 3.29 0.54 -6.02
C VAL A 62 1.98 0.89 -5.31
N GLY A 63 1.19 1.80 -5.85
CA GLY A 63 -0.14 2.12 -5.33
C GLY A 63 -1.05 0.89 -5.23
N GLY A 64 -1.07 0.03 -6.25
CA GLY A 64 -1.85 -1.21 -6.26
C GLY A 64 -1.43 -2.19 -5.16
N ASN A 65 -0.14 -2.35 -4.92
CA ASN A 65 0.35 -3.22 -3.83
C ASN A 65 -0.06 -2.70 -2.44
N PHE A 66 0.04 -1.38 -2.22
CA PHE A 66 -0.43 -0.76 -0.97
C PHE A 66 -1.95 -0.86 -0.81
N ALA A 67 -2.71 -0.71 -1.91
CA ALA A 67 -4.15 -0.89 -1.91
C ALA A 67 -4.57 -2.30 -1.51
N VAL A 68 -3.92 -3.33 -2.07
CA VAL A 68 -4.18 -4.73 -1.70
C VAL A 68 -3.84 -4.97 -0.24
N TRP A 69 -2.71 -4.45 0.25
CA TRP A 69 -2.34 -4.56 1.66
C TRP A 69 -3.41 -3.93 2.57
N GLY A 70 -3.81 -2.67 2.31
CA GLY A 70 -4.82 -1.96 3.09
C GLY A 70 -6.19 -2.66 3.05
N ALA A 71 -6.61 -3.13 1.88
CA ALA A 71 -7.87 -3.86 1.72
C ALA A 71 -7.87 -5.18 2.50
N THR A 72 -6.78 -5.94 2.46
CA THR A 72 -6.65 -7.21 3.20
C THR A 72 -6.58 -7.00 4.71
N PHE A 73 -5.89 -5.96 5.18
CA PHE A 73 -5.82 -5.60 6.60
C PHE A 73 -7.21 -5.29 7.15
N SER A 74 -7.95 -4.40 6.48
CA SER A 74 -9.29 -3.98 6.92
C SER A 74 -10.33 -5.10 6.78
N ALA A 75 -10.22 -5.97 5.76
CA ALA A 75 -11.08 -7.15 5.65
C ALA A 75 -10.89 -8.12 6.82
N ILE A 76 -9.64 -8.36 7.25
CA ILE A 76 -9.35 -9.25 8.37
C ILE A 76 -9.77 -8.62 9.70
N ASP A 77 -9.52 -7.32 9.91
CA ASP A 77 -10.00 -6.60 11.10
C ASP A 77 -11.54 -6.66 11.22
N CYS A 78 -12.25 -6.39 10.12
CA CYS A 78 -13.72 -6.48 10.10
C CYS A 78 -14.21 -7.91 10.42
N SER A 79 -13.52 -8.94 9.93
CA SER A 79 -13.87 -10.34 10.23
C SER A 79 -13.63 -10.72 11.69
N LEU A 80 -12.57 -10.20 12.31
CA LEU A 80 -12.22 -10.46 13.71
C LEU A 80 -13.16 -9.74 14.67
N VAL A 81 -13.52 -8.49 14.36
CA VAL A 81 -14.53 -7.74 15.11
C VAL A 81 -15.90 -8.42 15.03
N TYR A 82 -16.27 -8.95 13.86
CA TYR A 82 -17.52 -9.72 13.71
C TYR A 82 -17.54 -10.98 14.58
N PHE A 83 -16.43 -11.72 14.63
CA PHE A 83 -16.34 -12.96 15.41
C PHE A 83 -16.25 -12.75 16.92
N ARG A 84 -15.46 -11.77 17.37
CA ARG A 84 -15.16 -11.60 18.81
C ARG A 84 -16.01 -10.52 19.48
N LYS A 85 -16.69 -9.65 18.71
CA LYS A 85 -17.47 -8.49 19.19
C LYS A 85 -16.72 -7.63 20.23
N LYS A 86 -15.38 -7.65 20.18
CA LYS A 86 -14.49 -6.88 21.05
C LYS A 86 -13.43 -6.22 20.18
N GLU A 87 -13.18 -4.95 20.48
CA GLU A 87 -12.16 -4.14 19.82
C GLU A 87 -10.95 -4.04 20.73
N ASP A 88 -10.06 -5.03 20.64
CA ASP A 88 -8.80 -5.05 21.37
C ASP A 88 -7.64 -4.68 20.41
N PRO A 89 -6.54 -4.05 20.88
CA PRO A 89 -5.34 -3.82 20.06
C PRO A 89 -4.73 -5.11 19.51
N TRP A 90 -5.07 -6.26 20.11
CA TRP A 90 -4.76 -7.58 19.57
C TRP A 90 -5.37 -7.86 18.19
N ASN A 91 -6.52 -7.28 17.86
CA ASN A 91 -7.12 -7.45 16.52
C ASN A 91 -6.24 -6.80 15.44
N ALA A 92 -5.62 -5.65 15.73
CA ALA A 92 -4.70 -4.98 14.82
C ALA A 92 -3.38 -5.76 14.64
N ILE A 93 -2.86 -6.37 15.70
CA ILE A 93 -1.63 -7.19 15.64
C ILE A 93 -1.90 -8.46 14.82
N ILE A 94 -3.01 -9.15 15.08
CA ILE A 94 -3.37 -10.40 14.39
C ILE A 94 -3.72 -10.12 12.92
N SER A 95 -4.48 -9.06 12.63
CA SER A 95 -4.80 -8.67 11.25
C SER A 95 -3.55 -8.28 10.47
N GLY A 96 -2.61 -7.55 11.08
CA GLY A 96 -1.31 -7.23 10.48
C GLY A 96 -0.46 -8.47 10.20
N ALA A 97 -0.34 -9.38 11.17
CA ALA A 97 0.41 -10.63 11.01
C ALA A 97 -0.22 -11.55 9.95
N THR A 98 -1.55 -11.65 9.93
CA THR A 98 -2.28 -12.49 8.97
C THR A 98 -2.21 -11.90 7.56
N THR A 99 -2.35 -10.58 7.43
CA THR A 99 -2.17 -9.86 6.16
C THR A 99 -0.77 -10.08 5.61
N GLY A 100 0.25 -9.88 6.45
CA GLY A 100 1.65 -10.13 6.10
C GLY A 100 1.89 -11.59 5.71
N GLY A 101 1.33 -12.55 6.45
CA GLY A 101 1.41 -13.98 6.14
C GLY A 101 0.74 -14.36 4.82
N ILE A 102 -0.44 -13.82 4.53
CA ILE A 102 -1.16 -14.07 3.26
C ILE A 102 -0.40 -13.48 2.08
N LEU A 103 0.11 -12.26 2.22
CA LEU A 103 0.88 -11.59 1.17
C LEU A 103 2.23 -12.27 0.94
N ALA A 104 2.90 -12.71 2.02
CA ALA A 104 4.14 -13.48 1.93
C ALA A 104 3.91 -14.86 1.29
N ALA A 105 2.83 -15.55 1.64
CA ALA A 105 2.45 -16.84 1.04
C ALA A 105 2.09 -16.72 -0.45
N ARG A 106 1.57 -15.56 -0.88
CA ARG A 106 1.31 -15.27 -2.30
C ARG A 106 2.55 -14.78 -3.04
N THR A 107 3.53 -14.24 -2.33
CA THR A 107 4.58 -13.42 -2.92
C THR A 107 5.86 -13.45 -2.10
N GLU A 108 6.80 -14.33 -2.45
CA GLU A 108 8.17 -14.26 -1.92
C GLU A 108 8.96 -13.03 -2.44
N TYR A 109 8.43 -12.11 -3.27
CA TYR A 109 9.28 -11.11 -3.95
C TYR A 109 8.81 -9.64 -4.11
N LEU A 110 7.55 -9.24 -3.89
CA LEU A 110 7.11 -7.89 -4.31
C LEU A 110 7.27 -6.76 -3.28
N LEU A 111 7.26 -7.04 -1.98
CA LEU A 111 7.57 -6.04 -0.94
C LEU A 111 9.07 -5.95 -0.69
N PHE A 112 9.79 -7.08 -0.67
CA PHE A 112 11.25 -7.08 -0.47
C PHE A 112 12.01 -6.61 -1.71
N GLY A 113 11.53 -6.88 -2.93
CA GLY A 113 12.14 -6.39 -4.16
C GLY A 113 12.03 -4.87 -4.37
N SER A 114 10.95 -4.24 -3.88
CA SER A 114 10.77 -2.79 -3.97
C SER A 114 11.59 -2.03 -2.93
N LEU A 115 11.79 -2.63 -1.74
CA LEU A 115 12.64 -2.06 -0.68
C LEU A 115 14.14 -2.26 -0.96
N LEU A 116 14.52 -3.36 -1.62
CA LEU A 116 15.90 -3.61 -2.09
C LEU A 116 16.31 -2.72 -3.28
N GLU A 117 15.35 -2.11 -3.97
CA GLU A 117 15.64 -1.04 -4.94
C GLU A 117 15.77 0.36 -4.28
N VAL A 118 15.49 0.48 -2.98
CA VAL A 118 15.56 1.74 -2.20
C VAL A 118 16.80 1.80 -1.29
N VAL A 119 17.47 0.66 -1.05
CA VAL A 119 18.81 0.60 -0.42
C VAL A 119 19.89 0.55 -1.50
#